data_AF-B8BTI6-F1
#
_entry.id   AF-B8BTI6-F1
#
_cell.length_a   1.000
_cell.length_b   1.000
_cell.length_c   1.000
_cell.angle_alpha   90.00
_cell.angle_beta   90.00
_cell.angle_gamma   90.00
#
_symmetry.space_group_name_H-M   'P 1'
#
loop_
_entity.id
_entity.type
_entity.pdbx_description
1 polymer ?
#
loop_
_entity_poly.entity_id
_entity_poly.type
_entity_poly.pdbx_seq_one_letter_code
_entity_poly.pdbx_strand_id
1 'polypeptide(L)'
;MLFSMGFNHEQALQALDDSGGNVERALDSLLGGGDEGLSGAGGAPLPFAGIITHGDVRAVHSEISQYNDPMGRSACTSIALTMALKVLSQLHACDSAVPPDEFVDASFLSTSIQEGIQLFSKLRNNSGVEHLSVEEVLGAHNKSFASLSMLGNSPRQGILDSTNDLSPMGLEAVLSQCQAEATNSNSFSAIVLTKPPETVLVVLPPASSNSQTYALLDSHPRPNQLPPHNPAGSYVLFHPNLQSLVQSLKEIFPATNLGSDVPEIMAMMYNSFDVYTFQHR
;
A
#
# COMPACT_ATOMS: atom_id res chain seq x y z
N MET A 1 15.74 4.47 -10.75
CA MET A 1 15.45 4.11 -9.34
C MET A 1 14.93 5.32 -8.57
N LEU A 2 15.73 6.35 -8.28
CA LEU A 2 15.26 7.52 -7.50
C LEU A 2 14.05 8.24 -8.12
N PHE A 3 14.00 8.37 -9.46
CA PHE A 3 12.82 8.88 -10.18
C PHE A 3 11.55 8.08 -9.93
N SER A 4 11.68 6.76 -9.90
CA SER A 4 10.58 5.83 -9.64
C SER A 4 10.07 5.93 -8.20
N MET A 5 10.88 6.51 -7.30
CA MET A 5 10.52 6.83 -5.91
C MET A 5 9.95 8.25 -5.77
N GLY A 6 9.67 8.94 -6.88
CA GLY A 6 9.02 10.25 -6.89
C GLY A 6 9.96 11.44 -6.73
N PHE A 7 11.29 11.25 -6.66
CA PHE A 7 12.24 12.37 -6.66
C PHE A 7 12.36 12.98 -8.06
N ASN A 8 12.44 14.31 -8.12
CA ASN A 8 12.61 15.00 -9.40
C ASN A 8 14.05 14.87 -9.94
N HIS A 9 14.27 15.32 -11.19
CA HIS A 9 15.54 15.12 -11.88
C HIS A 9 16.74 15.78 -11.22
N GLU A 10 16.53 16.99 -10.72
CA GLU A 10 17.57 17.77 -10.08
C GLU A 10 17.95 17.18 -8.71
N GLN A 11 16.95 16.77 -7.92
CA GLN A 11 17.15 16.10 -6.62
C GLN A 11 17.88 14.76 -6.77
N ALA A 12 17.48 13.94 -7.74
CA ALA A 12 18.10 12.65 -7.97
C ALA A 12 19.56 12.79 -8.43
N LEU A 13 19.85 13.78 -9.30
CA LEU A 13 21.22 14.05 -9.75
C LEU A 13 22.08 14.61 -8.63
N GLN A 14 21.58 15.59 -7.87
CA GLN A 14 22.31 16.20 -6.77
C GLN A 14 22.66 15.15 -5.70
N ALA A 15 21.70 14.32 -5.30
CA ALA A 15 21.95 13.27 -4.31
C ALA A 15 22.93 12.21 -4.80
N LEU A 16 22.93 11.87 -6.10
CA LEU A 16 23.94 10.99 -6.68
C LEU A 16 25.33 11.62 -6.67
N ASP A 17 25.43 12.91 -7.00
CA ASP A 17 26.70 13.64 -7.03
C ASP A 17 27.29 13.72 -5.61
N ASP A 18 26.48 14.13 -4.64
CA ASP A 18 26.85 14.22 -3.22
C ASP A 18 27.25 12.86 -2.62
N SER A 19 26.73 11.77 -3.19
CA SER A 19 27.01 10.39 -2.77
C SER A 19 28.14 9.73 -3.57
N GLY A 20 28.84 10.47 -4.43
CA GLY A 20 29.92 9.94 -5.27
C GLY A 20 29.45 8.83 -6.21
N GLY A 21 28.22 8.92 -6.71
CA GLY A 21 27.57 7.93 -7.58
C GLY A 21 26.99 6.71 -6.86
N ASN A 22 27.07 6.64 -5.52
CA ASN A 22 26.47 5.54 -4.76
C ASN A 22 24.95 5.76 -4.57
N VAL A 23 24.14 4.90 -5.19
CA VAL A 23 22.67 5.03 -5.21
C VAL A 23 22.03 4.81 -3.83
N GLU A 24 22.57 3.92 -3.00
CA GLU A 24 22.04 3.66 -1.64
C GLU A 24 22.28 4.87 -0.73
N ARG A 25 23.48 5.46 -0.79
CA ARG A 25 23.79 6.71 -0.07
C ARG A 25 22.97 7.89 -0.58
N ALA A 26 22.76 7.97 -1.89
CA ALA A 26 21.92 9.02 -2.49
C ALA A 26 20.48 8.89 -2.00
N LEU A 27 19.99 7.66 -1.90
CA LEU A 27 18.67 7.36 -1.36
C LEU A 27 18.58 7.70 0.13
N ASP A 28 19.57 7.32 0.92
CA ASP A 28 19.64 7.65 2.35
C ASP A 28 19.72 9.16 2.61
N SER A 29 20.41 9.90 1.75
CA SER A 29 20.47 11.37 1.80
C SER A 29 19.11 12.00 1.50
N LEU A 30 18.44 11.54 0.43
CA LEU A 30 17.12 12.03 0.04
C LEU A 30 16.02 11.67 1.04
N LEU A 31 16.10 10.50 1.66
CA LEU A 31 15.13 10.03 2.67
C LEU A 31 15.49 10.45 4.11
N GLY A 32 16.74 10.87 4.34
CA GLY A 32 17.31 11.16 5.66
C GLY A 32 17.56 12.63 5.97
N GLY A 33 17.20 13.55 5.06
CA GLY A 33 17.45 14.98 5.19
C GLY A 33 16.85 15.62 6.45
N GLY A 34 17.68 15.71 7.50
CA GLY A 34 17.53 16.65 8.60
C GLY A 34 18.05 18.03 8.20
N ASP A 35 17.18 19.02 8.33
CA ASP A 35 17.40 20.31 9.00
C ASP A 35 18.76 21.03 8.79
N GLU A 36 19.17 21.35 7.56
CA GLU A 36 20.07 22.49 7.32
C GLU A 36 19.72 23.26 6.02
N GLY A 37 19.03 24.40 6.19
CA GLY A 37 19.40 25.63 5.46
C GLY A 37 18.96 25.83 4.01
N LEU A 38 17.65 25.87 3.72
CA LEU A 38 17.13 26.59 2.55
C LEU A 38 16.04 27.59 2.96
N SER A 39 16.48 28.82 3.28
CA SER A 39 15.61 29.98 3.38
C SER A 39 15.41 30.57 1.98
N GLY A 40 14.25 30.34 1.37
CA GLY A 40 13.87 30.99 0.13
C GLY A 40 12.47 30.57 -0.38
N ALA A 41 11.48 31.45 -0.15
CA ALA A 41 10.15 31.50 -0.77
C ALA A 41 9.34 30.18 -0.77
N GLY A 42 8.34 30.00 0.10
CA GLY A 42 7.15 30.85 0.14
C GLY A 42 5.93 29.99 -0.23
N GLY A 43 5.41 29.27 0.76
CA GLY A 43 4.22 28.42 0.64
C GLY A 43 4.33 27.20 1.54
N ALA A 44 4.17 27.39 2.86
CA ALA A 44 3.92 26.25 3.74
C ALA A 44 2.67 25.52 3.22
N PRO A 45 2.71 24.20 2.95
CA PRO A 45 1.50 23.47 2.65
C PRO A 45 0.61 23.60 3.87
N LEU A 46 -0.57 24.20 3.70
CA LEU A 46 -1.58 24.15 4.74
C LEU A 46 -1.92 22.68 5.00
N PRO A 47 -2.11 22.28 6.26
CA PRO A 47 -2.57 20.93 6.59
C PRO A 47 -3.91 20.68 5.90
N PHE A 48 -3.90 19.94 4.78
CA PHE A 48 -5.08 19.64 3.99
C PHE A 48 -5.52 18.21 4.23
N ALA A 49 -6.19 17.99 5.35
CA ALA A 49 -7.08 16.84 5.52
C ALA A 49 -8.38 17.14 4.76
N GLY A 50 -8.47 16.69 3.51
CA GLY A 50 -9.62 16.97 2.65
C GLY A 50 -10.02 15.78 1.80
N ILE A 51 -11.32 15.70 1.50
CA ILE A 51 -11.87 14.75 0.54
C ILE A 51 -11.71 15.37 -0.84
N ILE A 52 -10.97 14.70 -1.73
CA ILE A 52 -10.84 15.08 -3.14
C ILE A 52 -11.59 14.05 -3.96
N THR A 53 -12.51 14.49 -4.81
CA THR A 53 -13.18 13.64 -5.80
C THR A 53 -12.64 13.97 -7.18
N HIS A 54 -12.21 12.95 -7.92
CA HIS A 54 -11.85 13.10 -9.33
C HIS A 54 -12.36 11.91 -10.13
N GLY A 55 -13.26 12.18 -11.07
CA GLY A 55 -14.18 11.14 -11.55
C GLY A 55 -15.01 10.60 -10.39
N ASP A 56 -15.29 9.30 -10.43
CA ASP A 56 -16.02 8.57 -9.39
C ASP A 56 -15.11 8.06 -8.25
N VAL A 57 -13.81 8.40 -8.29
CA VAL A 57 -12.85 8.02 -7.24
C VAL A 57 -12.84 9.09 -6.15
N ARG A 58 -13.12 8.68 -4.91
CA ARG A 58 -13.06 9.52 -3.72
C ARG A 58 -11.77 9.21 -2.95
N ALA A 59 -11.03 10.24 -2.58
CA ALA A 59 -9.82 10.08 -1.78
C ALA A 59 -9.99 10.67 -0.37
N VAL A 60 -9.36 10.02 0.62
CA VAL A 60 -9.12 10.59 1.95
C VAL A 60 -7.63 10.53 2.24
N HIS A 61 -7.06 11.64 2.67
CA HIS A 61 -5.63 11.75 2.95
C HIS A 61 -5.37 11.98 4.43
N SER A 62 -4.22 11.51 4.91
CA SER A 62 -3.60 11.91 6.16
C SER A 62 -2.22 12.51 5.87
N GLU A 63 -1.82 13.50 6.67
CA GLU A 63 -0.47 14.06 6.66
C GLU A 63 0.59 13.08 7.19
N ILE A 64 0.16 12.04 7.91
CA ILE A 64 1.04 11.02 8.44
C ILE A 64 1.21 9.93 7.37
N SER A 65 2.47 9.64 7.04
CA SER A 65 2.94 8.49 6.29
C SER A 65 3.81 7.60 7.17
N GLN A 66 4.20 6.44 6.65
CA GLN A 66 5.18 5.59 7.35
C GLN A 66 6.55 6.27 7.51
N TYR A 67 6.89 7.27 6.70
CA TYR A 67 8.19 7.93 6.72
C TYR A 67 8.28 9.06 7.76
N ASN A 68 7.17 9.44 8.38
CA ASN A 68 7.17 10.41 9.48
C ASN A 68 7.85 9.88 10.76
N ASP A 69 8.06 8.56 10.85
CA ASP A 69 8.81 7.91 11.93
C ASP A 69 10.04 7.18 11.34
N PRO A 70 11.26 7.35 11.89
CA PRO A 70 12.44 6.62 11.43
C PRO A 70 12.29 5.08 11.45
N MET A 71 11.48 4.54 12.36
CA MET A 71 11.18 3.10 12.44
C MET A 71 10.14 2.66 11.41
N GLY A 72 9.42 3.58 10.77
CA GLY A 72 8.36 3.26 9.83
C GLY A 72 8.84 2.98 8.40
N ARG A 73 10.10 3.27 8.06
CA ARG A 73 10.67 3.08 6.70
C ARG A 73 10.43 1.68 6.10
N SER A 74 10.39 0.65 6.95
CA SER A 74 10.19 -0.74 6.54
C SER A 74 8.96 -1.39 7.20
N ALA A 75 8.06 -0.59 7.76
CA ALA A 75 6.90 -1.06 8.51
C ALA A 75 5.65 -1.30 7.65
N CYS A 76 5.71 -1.09 6.33
CA CYS A 76 4.57 -1.13 5.41
C CYS A 76 3.70 -2.41 5.59
N THR A 77 4.32 -3.59 5.70
CA THR A 77 3.60 -4.85 5.90
C THR A 77 2.85 -4.89 7.23
N SER A 78 3.48 -4.42 8.31
CA SER A 78 2.83 -4.34 9.63
C SER A 78 1.70 -3.32 9.64
N ILE A 79 1.87 -2.19 8.96
CA ILE A 79 0.84 -1.16 8.81
C ILE A 79 -0.35 -1.70 8.01
N ALA A 80 -0.12 -2.37 6.88
CA ALA A 80 -1.18 -2.94 6.05
C ALA A 80 -2.00 -3.99 6.82
N LEU A 81 -1.35 -4.86 7.60
CA LEU A 81 -2.03 -5.83 8.47
C LEU A 81 -2.84 -5.15 9.59
N THR A 82 -2.31 -4.09 10.21
CA THR A 82 -3.05 -3.28 11.20
C THR A 82 -4.29 -2.65 10.57
N MET A 83 -4.16 -2.06 9.38
CA MET A 83 -5.30 -1.50 8.64
C MET A 83 -6.32 -2.59 8.31
N ALA A 84 -5.88 -3.77 7.87
CA ALA A 84 -6.75 -4.90 7.54
C ALA A 84 -7.58 -5.35 8.75
N LEU A 85 -6.91 -5.52 9.90
CA LEU A 85 -7.55 -5.83 11.18
C LEU A 85 -8.62 -4.80 11.54
N LYS A 86 -8.27 -3.51 11.53
CA LYS A 86 -9.18 -2.44 11.97
C LYS A 86 -10.37 -2.29 11.03
N VAL A 87 -10.16 -2.31 9.71
CA VAL A 87 -11.25 -2.27 8.73
C VAL A 87 -12.20 -3.45 8.92
N LEU A 88 -11.67 -4.69 8.96
CA LEU A 88 -12.52 -5.87 9.07
C LEU A 88 -13.25 -5.96 10.41
N SER A 89 -12.62 -5.58 11.52
CA SER A 89 -13.29 -5.54 12.83
C SER A 89 -14.40 -4.48 12.89
N GLN A 90 -14.19 -3.31 12.28
CA GLN A 90 -15.24 -2.28 12.21
C GLN A 90 -16.43 -2.75 11.36
N LEU A 91 -16.15 -3.33 10.18
CA LEU A 91 -17.19 -3.87 9.28
C LEU A 91 -17.98 -5.00 9.92
N HIS A 92 -17.31 -5.88 10.68
CA HIS A 92 -17.95 -6.94 11.43
C HIS A 92 -18.84 -6.39 12.56
N ALA A 93 -18.37 -5.38 13.30
CA ALA A 93 -19.13 -4.77 14.40
C ALA A 93 -20.39 -4.02 13.93
N CYS A 94 -20.40 -3.51 12.69
CA CYS A 94 -21.50 -2.75 12.10
C CYS A 94 -22.47 -3.59 11.24
N ASP A 95 -22.50 -4.92 11.43
CA ASP A 95 -23.33 -5.86 10.67
C ASP A 95 -23.21 -5.71 9.14
N SER A 96 -22.01 -5.37 8.65
CA SER A 96 -21.66 -5.23 7.21
C SER A 96 -22.46 -4.20 6.39
N ALA A 97 -23.35 -3.42 7.00
CA ALA A 97 -24.16 -2.43 6.28
C ALA A 97 -23.41 -1.13 5.96
N VAL A 98 -22.42 -0.78 6.79
CA VAL A 98 -21.65 0.46 6.67
C VAL A 98 -20.45 0.22 5.76
N PRO A 99 -20.36 0.88 4.58
CA PRO A 99 -19.22 0.72 3.69
C PRO A 99 -17.96 1.40 4.27
N PRO A 100 -16.75 0.99 3.83
CA PRO A 100 -15.49 1.56 4.34
C PRO A 100 -15.38 3.09 4.24
N ASP A 101 -16.00 3.71 3.25
CA ASP A 101 -15.91 5.15 2.99
C ASP A 101 -16.70 6.04 3.97
N GLU A 102 -17.49 5.43 4.86
CA GLU A 102 -18.16 6.12 5.96
C GLU A 102 -17.30 6.27 7.22
N PHE A 103 -16.29 5.40 7.43
CA PHE A 103 -15.50 5.40 8.66
C PHE A 103 -13.99 5.45 8.47
N VAL A 104 -13.46 5.11 7.29
CA VAL A 104 -12.02 5.25 7.02
C VAL A 104 -11.73 6.71 6.71
N ASP A 105 -11.35 7.45 7.76
CA ASP A 105 -10.98 8.86 7.71
C ASP A 105 -9.47 9.09 7.91
N ALA A 106 -9.03 10.35 7.95
CA ALA A 106 -7.63 10.70 8.18
C ALA A 106 -7.11 10.24 9.56
N SER A 107 -7.99 10.20 10.57
CA SER A 107 -7.65 9.74 11.93
C SER A 107 -7.43 8.23 11.95
N PHE A 108 -8.29 7.49 11.25
CA PHE A 108 -8.13 6.05 11.04
C PHE A 108 -6.77 5.74 10.41
N LEU A 109 -6.39 6.44 9.35
CA LEU A 109 -5.11 6.24 8.67
C LEU A 109 -3.94 6.52 9.62
N SER A 110 -3.92 7.70 10.25
CA SER A 110 -2.90 8.13 11.20
C SER A 110 -2.68 7.12 12.35
N THR A 111 -3.75 6.70 12.99
CA THR A 111 -3.68 5.74 14.11
C THR A 111 -3.19 4.37 13.64
N SER A 112 -3.63 3.91 12.47
CA SER A 112 -3.20 2.62 11.91
C SER A 112 -1.72 2.62 11.53
N ILE A 113 -1.18 3.73 11.03
CA ILE A 113 0.25 3.88 10.78
C ILE A 113 1.04 3.77 12.08
N GLN A 114 0.69 4.56 13.09
CA GLN A 114 1.40 4.57 14.37
C GLN A 114 1.39 3.19 15.04
N GLU A 115 0.23 2.53 15.08
CA GLU A 115 0.09 1.18 15.63
C GLU A 115 0.90 0.14 14.82
N GLY A 116 0.88 0.21 13.48
CA GLY A 116 1.69 -0.64 12.63
C GLY A 116 3.19 -0.50 12.86
N ILE A 117 3.68 0.73 13.01
CA ILE A 117 5.09 1.02 13.31
C ILE A 117 5.47 0.51 14.70
N GLN A 118 4.58 0.64 15.68
CA GLN A 118 4.80 0.09 17.03
C GLN A 118 4.86 -1.45 17.03
N LEU A 119 4.06 -2.12 16.19
CA LEU A 119 4.15 -3.57 16.03
C LEU A 119 5.46 -3.99 15.34
N PHE A 120 5.84 -3.29 14.28
CA PHE A 120 7.08 -3.54 13.55
C PHE A 120 8.32 -3.34 14.44
N SER A 121 8.41 -2.22 15.16
CA SER A 121 9.56 -1.91 16.03
C SER A 121 9.79 -2.96 17.12
N LYS A 122 8.72 -3.52 17.70
CA LYS A 122 8.81 -4.65 18.65
C LYS A 122 9.43 -5.90 18.01
N LEU A 123 9.17 -6.17 16.73
CA LEU A 123 9.75 -7.32 16.02
C LEU A 123 11.18 -7.07 15.61
N ARG A 124 11.46 -5.91 15.02
CA ARG A 124 12.79 -5.53 14.57
C ARG A 124 13.81 -5.60 15.70
N ASN A 125 13.44 -5.14 16.89
CA ASN A 125 14.30 -5.20 18.07
C ASN A 125 14.66 -6.64 18.50
N ASN A 126 13.87 -7.64 18.10
CA ASN A 126 14.08 -9.04 18.43
C ASN A 126 14.77 -9.82 17.29
N SER A 127 14.50 -9.49 16.03
CA SER A 127 14.97 -10.26 14.87
C SER A 127 16.15 -9.63 14.11
N GLY A 128 16.32 -8.31 14.19
CA GLY A 128 17.27 -7.56 13.36
C GLY A 128 16.92 -7.50 11.88
N VAL A 129 15.76 -8.02 11.47
CA VAL A 129 15.31 -8.04 10.07
C VAL A 129 14.70 -6.69 9.69
N GLU A 130 15.10 -6.14 8.55
CA GLU A 130 14.64 -4.83 8.09
C GLU A 130 13.26 -4.88 7.43
N HIS A 131 12.98 -5.88 6.59
CA HIS A 131 11.70 -6.04 5.91
C HIS A 131 11.04 -7.35 6.33
N LEU A 132 9.78 -7.28 6.75
CA LEU A 132 9.05 -8.46 7.21
C LEU A 132 8.01 -8.91 6.18
N SER A 133 7.92 -10.22 5.96
CA SER A 133 6.80 -10.83 5.24
C SER A 133 5.52 -10.81 6.08
N VAL A 134 4.38 -11.07 5.44
CA VAL A 134 3.10 -11.17 6.13
C VAL A 134 3.12 -12.30 7.17
N GLU A 135 3.70 -13.46 6.84
CA GLU A 135 3.81 -14.60 7.75
C GLU A 135 4.69 -14.31 8.96
N GLU A 136 5.79 -13.56 8.78
CA GLU A 136 6.66 -13.17 9.89
C GLU A 136 5.93 -12.26 10.89
N VAL A 137 5.17 -11.27 10.38
CA VAL A 137 4.37 -10.39 11.23
C VAL A 137 3.25 -11.16 11.93
N LEU A 138 2.51 -12.02 11.21
CA LEU A 138 1.44 -12.83 11.78
C LEU A 138 1.95 -13.85 12.80
N GLY A 139 3.08 -14.50 12.51
CA GLY A 139 3.71 -15.49 13.38
C GLY A 139 4.15 -14.87 14.71
N ALA A 140 4.74 -13.67 14.64
CA ALA A 140 5.24 -12.99 15.82
C ALA A 140 4.17 -12.25 16.63
N HIS A 141 3.07 -11.83 16.00
CA HIS A 141 1.94 -11.12 16.63
C HIS A 141 0.61 -11.88 16.54
N ASN A 142 0.63 -13.20 16.65
CA ASN A 142 -0.55 -14.05 16.46
C ASN A 142 -1.78 -13.64 17.30
N LYS A 143 -1.56 -13.14 18.52
CA LYS A 143 -2.64 -12.64 19.41
C LYS A 143 -3.23 -11.33 18.92
N SER A 144 -2.41 -10.43 18.38
CA SER A 144 -2.87 -9.13 17.88
C SER A 144 -3.75 -9.30 16.64
N PHE A 145 -3.47 -10.30 15.82
CA PHE A 145 -4.21 -10.60 14.59
C PHE A 145 -5.16 -11.81 14.72
N ALA A 146 -5.56 -12.18 15.94
CA ALA A 146 -6.33 -13.39 16.19
C ALA A 146 -7.72 -13.41 15.53
N SER A 147 -8.32 -12.25 15.26
CA SER A 147 -9.58 -12.11 14.54
C SER A 147 -9.45 -12.17 13.02
N LEU A 148 -8.23 -12.18 12.47
CA LEU A 148 -8.02 -12.35 11.04
C LEU A 148 -7.98 -13.84 10.68
N SER A 149 -8.81 -14.23 9.73
CA SER A 149 -8.78 -15.53 9.07
C SER A 149 -8.13 -15.38 7.71
N MET A 150 -6.95 -15.98 7.51
CA MET A 150 -6.33 -16.03 6.19
C MET A 150 -7.09 -17.05 5.32
N LEU A 151 -7.48 -16.64 4.12
CA LEU A 151 -8.32 -17.43 3.23
C LEU A 151 -7.54 -18.24 2.20
N GLY A 152 -8.09 -19.40 1.88
CA GLY A 152 -7.75 -20.20 0.71
C GLY A 152 -6.26 -20.56 0.62
N ASN A 153 -5.73 -20.49 -0.60
CA ASN A 153 -4.33 -20.77 -0.93
C ASN A 153 -3.45 -19.51 -0.81
N SER A 154 -3.66 -18.66 0.21
CA SER A 154 -2.76 -17.51 0.44
C SER A 154 -1.40 -17.97 0.98
N PRO A 155 -0.27 -17.38 0.53
CA PRO A 155 -0.17 -16.33 -0.48
C PRO A 155 -0.45 -16.82 -1.90
N ARG A 156 -0.99 -15.92 -2.73
CA ARG A 156 -1.08 -16.12 -4.18
C ARG A 156 -0.10 -15.18 -4.86
N GLN A 157 0.55 -15.69 -5.89
CA GLN A 157 1.46 -14.91 -6.71
C GLN A 157 0.76 -14.48 -7.99
N GLY A 158 0.94 -13.21 -8.37
CA GLY A 158 0.57 -12.67 -9.66
C GLY A 158 1.75 -12.03 -10.37
N ILE A 159 1.55 -11.63 -11.62
CA ILE A 159 2.55 -10.97 -12.47
C ILE A 159 1.91 -9.73 -13.08
N LEU A 160 2.61 -8.60 -12.94
CA LEU A 160 2.27 -7.36 -13.62
C LEU A 160 2.72 -7.45 -15.07
N ASP A 161 1.76 -7.42 -15.98
CA ASP A 161 1.99 -7.37 -17.40
C ASP A 161 1.42 -6.06 -17.94
N SER A 162 2.22 -5.33 -18.72
CA SER A 162 1.80 -4.09 -19.39
C SER A 162 1.05 -4.35 -20.70
N THR A 163 1.12 -5.58 -21.21
CA THR A 163 0.64 -5.96 -22.54
C THR A 163 -0.63 -6.81 -22.52
N ASN A 164 -0.89 -7.52 -21.41
CA ASN A 164 -1.99 -8.46 -21.30
C ASN A 164 -2.75 -8.35 -19.97
N ASP A 165 -3.75 -7.47 -19.97
CA ASP A 165 -4.64 -7.27 -18.82
C ASP A 165 -5.54 -8.48 -18.50
N LEU A 166 -5.69 -9.40 -19.47
CA LEU A 166 -6.52 -10.59 -19.34
C LEU A 166 -5.74 -11.82 -18.85
N SER A 167 -4.48 -11.64 -18.45
CA SER A 167 -3.68 -12.72 -17.88
C SER A 167 -4.36 -13.29 -16.63
N PRO A 168 -4.47 -14.62 -16.48
CA PRO A 168 -5.00 -15.22 -15.25
C PRO A 168 -4.13 -14.93 -14.02
N MET A 169 -2.89 -14.47 -14.23
CA MET A 169 -1.97 -14.03 -13.18
C MET A 169 -1.96 -12.50 -13.00
N GLY A 170 -2.73 -11.75 -13.79
CA GLY A 170 -2.83 -10.30 -13.67
C GLY A 170 -3.61 -9.86 -12.43
N LEU A 171 -3.45 -8.59 -12.05
CA LEU A 171 -4.09 -8.00 -10.86
C LEU A 171 -5.60 -8.24 -10.81
N GLU A 172 -6.32 -7.97 -11.90
CA GLU A 172 -7.78 -8.11 -11.93
C GLU A 172 -8.24 -9.55 -11.72
N ALA A 173 -7.59 -10.51 -12.39
CA ALA A 173 -7.90 -11.93 -12.26
C ALA A 173 -7.60 -12.44 -10.84
N VAL A 174 -6.44 -12.08 -10.30
CA VAL A 174 -6.02 -12.47 -8.94
C VAL A 174 -6.97 -11.90 -7.89
N LEU A 175 -7.31 -10.60 -7.96
CA LEU A 175 -8.24 -9.96 -7.01
C LEU A 175 -9.67 -10.50 -7.15
N SER A 176 -10.14 -10.75 -8.38
CA SER A 176 -11.46 -11.38 -8.61
C SER A 176 -11.53 -12.76 -7.99
N GLN A 177 -10.45 -13.54 -8.10
CA GLN A 177 -10.38 -14.86 -7.47
C GLN A 177 -10.39 -14.76 -5.94
N CYS A 178 -9.62 -13.82 -5.36
CA CYS A 178 -9.66 -13.56 -3.92
C CYS A 178 -11.07 -13.22 -3.42
N GLN A 179 -11.84 -12.44 -4.21
CA GLN A 179 -13.24 -12.11 -3.89
C GLN A 179 -14.16 -13.34 -3.98
N ALA A 180 -13.99 -14.17 -5.02
CA ALA A 180 -14.81 -15.36 -5.24
C ALA A 180 -14.61 -16.46 -4.19
N GLU A 181 -13.43 -16.50 -3.56
CA GLU A 181 -13.09 -17.49 -2.53
C GLU A 181 -13.40 -17.04 -1.10
N ALA A 182 -14.02 -15.86 -0.94
CA ALA A 182 -14.59 -15.41 0.31
C ALA A 182 -15.44 -16.54 0.95
N THR A 183 -15.11 -16.93 2.19
CA THR A 183 -15.84 -18.03 2.87
C THR A 183 -17.27 -17.62 3.17
N ASN A 184 -17.46 -16.34 3.52
CA ASN A 184 -18.75 -15.70 3.61
C ASN A 184 -18.89 -14.70 2.45
N SER A 185 -19.80 -14.98 1.53
CA SER A 185 -20.07 -14.18 0.34
C SER A 185 -20.66 -12.79 0.64
N ASN A 186 -21.13 -12.59 1.88
CA ASN A 186 -21.70 -11.33 2.37
C ASN A 186 -20.71 -10.51 3.22
N SER A 187 -19.46 -10.97 3.38
CA SER A 187 -18.45 -10.21 4.11
C SER A 187 -17.38 -9.64 3.19
N PHE A 188 -16.87 -8.48 3.59
CA PHE A 188 -15.71 -7.87 2.95
C PHE A 188 -14.46 -8.75 3.12
N SER A 189 -13.55 -8.65 2.15
CA SER A 189 -12.24 -9.29 2.20
C SER A 189 -11.14 -8.22 2.19
N ALA A 190 -10.15 -8.38 3.06
CA ALA A 190 -8.96 -7.55 3.10
C ALA A 190 -7.81 -8.28 2.40
N ILE A 191 -7.20 -7.66 1.40
CA ILE A 191 -6.09 -8.19 0.61
C ILE A 191 -4.85 -7.39 0.93
N VAL A 192 -3.88 -8.00 1.61
CA VAL A 192 -2.55 -7.41 1.78
C VAL A 192 -1.75 -7.79 0.55
N LEU A 193 -1.42 -6.78 -0.27
CA LEU A 193 -0.74 -6.95 -1.55
C LEU A 193 0.68 -6.39 -1.44
N THR A 194 1.67 -7.21 -1.76
CA THR A 194 3.08 -6.84 -1.73
C THR A 194 3.68 -6.91 -3.13
N LYS A 195 4.22 -5.79 -3.62
CA LYS A 195 5.19 -5.75 -4.72
C LYS A 195 6.49 -5.22 -4.13
N PRO A 196 7.48 -6.09 -3.86
CA PRO A 196 8.67 -5.68 -3.11
C PRO A 196 9.32 -4.41 -3.65
N PRO A 197 9.71 -3.47 -2.77
CA PRO A 197 9.68 -3.56 -1.29
C PRO A 197 8.38 -3.06 -0.64
N GLU A 198 7.34 -2.75 -1.41
CA GLU A 198 6.17 -2.02 -0.94
C GLU A 198 4.96 -2.94 -0.70
N THR A 199 4.21 -2.64 0.36
CA THR A 199 2.99 -3.38 0.74
C THR A 199 1.83 -2.39 0.93
N VAL A 200 0.68 -2.71 0.35
CA VAL A 200 -0.57 -1.95 0.46
C VAL A 200 -1.72 -2.85 0.90
N LEU A 201 -2.83 -2.23 1.32
CA LEU A 201 -4.06 -2.93 1.62
C LEU A 201 -5.12 -2.60 0.58
N VAL A 202 -5.77 -3.64 0.05
CA VAL A 202 -6.97 -3.54 -0.77
C VAL A 202 -8.14 -4.14 -0.01
N VAL A 203 -9.30 -3.48 -0.03
CA VAL A 203 -10.54 -3.97 0.57
C VAL A 203 -11.53 -4.24 -0.54
N LEU A 204 -11.96 -5.50 -0.67
CA LEU A 204 -12.93 -5.95 -1.65
C LEU A 204 -14.31 -6.06 -1.00
N PRO A 205 -15.36 -5.50 -1.61
CA PRO A 205 -16.72 -5.64 -1.12
C PRO A 205 -17.20 -7.09 -1.24
N PRO A 206 -18.29 -7.47 -0.54
CA PRO A 206 -18.92 -8.77 -0.73
C PRO A 206 -19.34 -8.97 -2.19
N ALA A 207 -19.12 -10.16 -2.75
CA ALA A 207 -19.44 -10.47 -4.16
C ALA A 207 -20.94 -10.31 -4.47
N SER A 208 -21.80 -10.47 -3.47
CA SER A 208 -23.26 -10.34 -3.58
C SER A 208 -23.77 -8.90 -3.46
N SER A 209 -22.91 -7.93 -3.13
CA SER A 209 -23.33 -6.56 -2.87
C SER A 209 -23.62 -5.79 -4.17
N ASN A 210 -24.75 -5.08 -4.20
CA ASN A 210 -25.11 -4.15 -5.26
C ASN A 210 -24.38 -2.79 -5.13
N SER A 211 -23.90 -2.47 -3.93
CA SER A 211 -23.06 -1.28 -3.67
C SER A 211 -21.63 -1.76 -3.45
N GLN A 212 -20.76 -1.46 -4.40
CA GLN A 212 -19.40 -2.00 -4.45
C GLN A 212 -18.38 -0.89 -4.31
N THR A 213 -18.17 -0.43 -3.07
CA THR A 213 -17.01 0.42 -2.78
C THR A 213 -15.81 -0.47 -2.57
N TYR A 214 -14.86 -0.41 -3.50
CA TYR A 214 -13.53 -0.98 -3.36
C TYR A 214 -12.63 0.07 -2.69
N ALA A 215 -11.70 -0.34 -1.82
CA ALA A 215 -10.77 0.61 -1.19
C ALA A 215 -9.31 0.19 -1.41
N LEU A 216 -8.44 1.15 -1.74
CA LEU A 216 -6.99 1.02 -1.75
C LEU A 216 -6.41 1.90 -0.66
N LEU A 217 -5.79 1.31 0.36
CA LEU A 217 -5.12 2.01 1.44
C LEU A 217 -3.61 1.84 1.28
N ASP A 218 -2.89 2.95 1.32
CA ASP A 218 -1.44 2.97 1.16
C ASP A 218 -0.82 3.90 2.22
N SER A 219 0.27 3.42 2.81
CA SER A 219 1.03 4.13 3.84
C SER A 219 2.16 4.99 3.27
N HIS A 220 2.49 4.80 1.99
CA HIS A 220 3.51 5.56 1.26
C HIS A 220 2.90 6.85 0.71
N PRO A 221 3.61 7.98 0.77
CA PRO A 221 3.23 9.17 0.01
C PRO A 221 3.44 8.93 -1.50
N ARG A 222 2.53 9.46 -2.32
CA ARG A 222 2.53 9.34 -3.80
C ARG A 222 2.31 10.70 -4.48
N PRO A 223 3.08 11.76 -4.16
CA PRO A 223 2.80 13.12 -4.63
C PRO A 223 2.86 13.27 -6.16
N ASN A 224 3.51 12.34 -6.86
CA ASN A 224 3.73 12.40 -8.31
C ASN A 224 3.10 11.23 -9.09
N GLN A 225 2.47 10.25 -8.42
CA GLN A 225 1.99 9.03 -9.08
C GLN A 225 0.47 8.95 -9.25
N LEU A 226 -0.31 9.70 -8.46
CA LEU A 226 -1.77 9.61 -8.43
C LEU A 226 -2.46 10.96 -8.67
N PRO A 227 -2.32 11.57 -9.86
CA PRO A 227 -3.03 12.80 -10.17
C PRO A 227 -4.55 12.55 -10.28
N PRO A 228 -5.39 13.48 -9.80
CA PRO A 228 -5.06 14.77 -9.19
C PRO A 228 -4.88 14.72 -7.66
N HIS A 229 -4.99 13.54 -7.05
CA HIS A 229 -4.99 13.39 -5.59
C HIS A 229 -3.61 13.72 -4.99
N ASN A 230 -2.52 13.29 -5.64
CA ASN A 230 -1.13 13.60 -5.28
C ASN A 230 -0.86 13.50 -3.76
N PRO A 231 -1.17 12.37 -3.11
CA PRO A 231 -1.14 12.27 -1.65
C PRO A 231 0.28 12.45 -1.11
N ALA A 232 0.48 13.44 -0.23
CA ALA A 232 1.76 13.73 0.41
C ALA A 232 2.00 12.93 1.71
N GLY A 233 0.99 12.20 2.19
CA GLY A 233 1.10 11.26 3.30
C GLY A 233 0.37 9.96 2.98
N SER A 234 -0.14 9.25 4.00
CA SER A 234 -0.97 8.07 3.77
C SER A 234 -2.34 8.43 3.23
N TYR A 235 -2.97 7.50 2.53
CA TYR A 235 -4.24 7.76 1.87
C TYR A 235 -5.08 6.50 1.73
N VAL A 236 -6.37 6.72 1.48
CA VAL A 236 -7.28 5.73 0.92
C VAL A 236 -7.94 6.28 -0.34
N LEU A 237 -8.01 5.47 -1.37
CA LEU A 237 -8.83 5.70 -2.57
C LEU A 237 -10.02 4.75 -2.56
N PHE A 238 -11.22 5.30 -2.73
CA PHE A 238 -12.45 4.55 -2.87
C PHE A 238 -12.85 4.52 -4.33
N HIS A 239 -13.01 3.31 -4.84
CA HIS A 239 -13.25 3.01 -6.24
C HIS A 239 -14.65 2.40 -6.42
N PRO A 240 -15.40 2.82 -7.46
CA PRO A 240 -16.75 2.29 -7.73
C PRO A 240 -16.76 0.89 -8.33
N ASN A 241 -15.62 0.41 -8.84
CA ASN A 241 -15.50 -0.91 -9.46
C ASN A 241 -14.06 -1.42 -9.43
N LEU A 242 -13.90 -2.74 -9.60
CA LEU A 242 -12.60 -3.42 -9.60
C LEU A 242 -11.64 -2.87 -10.68
N GLN A 243 -12.15 -2.55 -11.86
CA GLN A 243 -11.32 -2.04 -12.96
C GLN A 243 -10.61 -0.73 -12.58
N SER A 244 -11.33 0.22 -11.98
CA SER A 244 -10.76 1.50 -11.52
C SER A 244 -9.77 1.33 -10.37
N LEU A 245 -10.00 0.35 -9.47
CA LEU A 245 -9.04 -0.04 -8.44
C LEU A 245 -7.74 -0.60 -9.05
N VAL A 246 -7.87 -1.52 -10.01
CA VAL A 246 -6.73 -2.13 -10.71
C VAL A 246 -5.92 -1.09 -11.45
N GLN A 247 -6.58 -0.08 -12.03
CA GLN A 247 -5.89 1.05 -12.68
C GLN A 247 -5.00 1.81 -11.70
N SER A 248 -5.50 2.18 -10.51
CA SER A 248 -4.67 2.84 -9.49
C SER A 248 -3.58 1.94 -8.93
N LEU A 249 -3.81 0.63 -8.81
CA LEU A 249 -2.77 -0.33 -8.45
C LEU A 249 -1.63 -0.36 -9.49
N LYS A 250 -1.95 -0.31 -10.79
CA LYS A 250 -0.93 -0.22 -11.86
C LYS A 250 -0.15 1.09 -11.85
N GLU A 251 -0.76 2.18 -11.38
CA GLU A 251 -0.11 3.48 -11.25
C GLU A 251 0.92 3.49 -10.11
N ILE A 252 0.59 2.88 -8.96
CA ILE A 252 1.54 2.76 -7.84
C ILE A 252 2.55 1.63 -8.05
N PHE A 253 2.16 0.57 -8.76
CA PHE A 253 2.99 -0.59 -9.09
C PHE A 253 3.11 -0.78 -10.60
N PRO A 254 3.83 0.12 -11.29
CA PRO A 254 4.04 -0.01 -12.73
C PRO A 254 4.82 -1.29 -13.05
N ALA A 255 4.48 -1.92 -14.17
CA ALA A 255 5.28 -3.00 -14.72
C ALA A 255 6.65 -2.43 -15.13
N THR A 256 7.71 -3.07 -14.67
CA THR A 256 9.08 -2.71 -15.00
C THR A 256 9.45 -3.35 -16.34
N ASN A 257 9.73 -2.52 -17.35
CA ASN A 257 10.33 -2.98 -18.59
C ASN A 257 11.85 -3.06 -18.43
N LEU A 258 12.38 -4.28 -18.40
CA LEU A 258 13.82 -4.53 -18.24
C LEU A 258 14.59 -4.62 -19.57
N GLY A 259 13.91 -4.45 -20.70
CA GLY A 259 14.50 -4.60 -22.04
C GLY A 259 14.59 -6.06 -22.52
N SER A 260 14.90 -6.24 -23.80
CA SER A 260 14.98 -7.57 -24.44
C SER A 260 16.17 -8.42 -23.99
N ASP A 261 17.17 -7.79 -23.37
CA ASP A 261 18.42 -8.45 -22.97
C ASP A 261 18.32 -9.14 -21.62
N VAL A 262 17.23 -8.89 -20.87
CA VAL A 262 16.98 -9.54 -19.57
C VAL A 262 16.15 -10.80 -19.79
N PRO A 263 16.59 -11.97 -19.26
CA PRO A 263 15.82 -13.21 -19.37
C PRO A 263 14.38 -13.05 -18.87
N GLU A 264 13.42 -13.64 -19.58
CA GLU A 264 11.99 -13.56 -19.27
C GLU A 264 11.69 -13.92 -17.81
N ILE A 265 12.32 -14.97 -17.28
CA ILE A 265 12.16 -15.39 -15.89
C ILE A 265 12.54 -14.27 -14.90
N MET A 266 13.62 -13.52 -15.18
CA MET A 266 13.98 -12.39 -14.32
C MET A 266 12.97 -11.26 -14.44
N ALA A 267 12.50 -10.96 -15.66
CA ALA A 267 11.46 -9.95 -15.86
C ALA A 267 10.16 -10.31 -15.11
N MET A 268 9.77 -11.59 -15.10
CA MET A 268 8.64 -12.09 -14.30
C MET A 268 8.88 -11.90 -12.80
N MET A 269 10.09 -12.17 -12.29
CA MET A 269 10.40 -11.97 -10.87
C MET A 269 10.26 -10.50 -10.44
N TYR A 270 10.81 -9.56 -11.20
CA TYR A 270 10.69 -8.11 -10.91
C TYR A 270 9.25 -7.60 -11.03
N ASN A 271 8.43 -8.25 -11.85
CA ASN A 271 7.03 -7.90 -12.04
C ASN A 271 6.07 -8.73 -11.19
N SER A 272 6.58 -9.66 -10.39
CA SER A 272 5.75 -10.45 -9.49
C SER A 272 5.22 -9.61 -8.32
N PHE A 273 4.07 -10.03 -7.82
CA PHE A 273 3.47 -9.52 -6.59
C PHE A 273 2.80 -10.67 -5.85
N ASP A 274 2.71 -10.54 -4.54
CA ASP A 274 2.06 -11.51 -3.65
C ASP A 274 0.79 -10.90 -3.05
N VAL A 275 -0.24 -11.72 -2.88
CA VAL A 275 -1.48 -11.33 -2.18
C VAL A 275 -1.84 -12.30 -1.08
N TYR A 276 -2.19 -11.73 0.07
CA TYR A 276 -2.71 -12.44 1.23
C TYR A 276 -4.15 -12.01 1.48
N THR A 277 -5.07 -12.95 1.41
CA THR A 277 -6.51 -12.67 1.57
C THR A 277 -6.95 -12.95 3.00
N PHE A 278 -7.68 -12.02 3.61
CA PHE A 278 -8.19 -12.12 4.96
C PHE A 278 -9.69 -11.81 5.04
N GLN A 279 -10.38 -12.49 5.96
CA GLN A 279 -11.71 -12.14 6.45
C GLN A 279 -11.71 -12.08 7.98
N HIS A 280 -12.70 -11.41 8.56
CA HIS A 280 -12.94 -11.49 10.00
C HIS A 280 -13.42 -12.90 10.38
N ARG A 281 -12.88 -13.46 11.46
CA ARG A 281 -13.33 -14.75 12.03
C ARG A 281 -14.69 -14.67 12.71
#